data_AF-A0A402AR28-F1
#
_entry.id   AF-A0A402AR28-F1
#
_cell.length_a   1.000
_cell.length_b   1.000
_cell.length_c   1.000
_cell.angle_alpha   90.00
_cell.angle_beta   90.00
_cell.angle_gamma   90.00
#
_symmetry.space_group_name_H-M   'P 1'
#
loop_
_entity.id
_entity.type
_entity.pdbx_description
1 polymer ?
#
loop_
_entity_poly.entity_id
_entity_poly.type
_entity_poly.pdbx_seq_one_letter_code
_entity_poly.pdbx_strand_id
1 'polypeptide(L)'
;MLASPNGATCSQYGRQVPFLFVGTLINAEAVAAVVAALLATRSDLAVTIIACGERWNVPSISPKGEEMRVAIEDYLGAGALLSYLPYAKSPEAVVCEGAFRQAKDQLAALLWECGSGRELRARGFEQDVVHASQLNRYQTVPAMRDGAICAWSRADG
;
A
#
# COMPACT_ATOMS: atom_id res chain seq x y z
N MET A 1 -16.86 2.71 10.74
CA MET A 1 -16.30 2.90 9.39
C MET A 1 -15.05 3.74 9.56
N LEU A 2 -13.89 3.29 9.08
CA LEU A 2 -12.68 4.12 9.09
C LEU A 2 -12.77 5.10 7.93
N ALA A 3 -12.71 6.40 8.19
CA ALA A 3 -12.71 7.41 7.14
C ALA A 3 -11.34 7.42 6.44
N SER A 4 -11.27 6.91 5.20
CA SER A 4 -10.09 6.96 4.35
C SER A 4 -10.53 7.26 2.92
N PRO A 5 -10.28 8.47 2.38
CA PRO A 5 -10.79 8.86 1.07
C PRO A 5 -10.21 8.03 -0.07
N ASN A 6 -8.95 7.59 0.05
CA ASN A 6 -8.24 6.91 -1.04
C ASN A 6 -8.33 5.38 -0.86
N GLY A 7 -7.77 4.86 0.23
CA GLY A 7 -7.72 3.42 0.51
C GLY A 7 -9.10 2.76 0.64
N ALA A 8 -10.09 3.43 1.24
CA ALA A 8 -11.44 2.87 1.33
C ALA A 8 -12.13 2.83 -0.05
N THR A 9 -11.89 3.85 -0.90
CA THR A 9 -12.40 3.88 -2.27
C THR A 9 -11.83 2.71 -3.09
N CYS A 10 -10.51 2.50 -3.07
CA CYS A 10 -9.88 1.36 -3.75
C CYS A 10 -10.40 0.03 -3.20
N SER A 11 -10.51 -0.10 -1.87
CA SER A 11 -11.01 -1.31 -1.22
C SER A 11 -12.47 -1.60 -1.59
N GLN A 12 -13.30 -0.58 -1.78
CA GLN A 12 -14.69 -0.71 -2.19
C GLN A 12 -14.82 -1.25 -3.61
N TYR A 13 -14.06 -0.69 -4.57
CA TYR A 13 -14.06 -1.17 -5.95
C TYR A 13 -13.44 -2.56 -6.09
N GLY A 14 -12.43 -2.86 -5.26
CA GLY A 14 -11.76 -4.15 -5.26
C GLY A 14 -12.59 -5.30 -4.67
N ARG A 15 -13.75 -5.07 -4.03
CA ARG A 15 -14.53 -6.13 -3.35
C ARG A 15 -14.95 -7.30 -4.25
N GLN A 16 -14.90 -7.13 -5.56
CA GLN A 16 -15.32 -8.14 -6.54
C GLN A 16 -14.22 -9.17 -6.85
N VAL A 17 -12.98 -8.93 -6.43
CA VAL A 17 -11.87 -9.86 -6.66
C VAL A 17 -11.89 -11.00 -5.62
N PRO A 18 -11.37 -12.19 -5.94
CA PRO A 18 -11.43 -13.33 -5.04
C PRO A 18 -10.65 -13.13 -3.73
N PHE A 19 -9.55 -12.37 -3.78
CA PHE A 19 -8.72 -12.05 -2.62
C PHE A 19 -8.28 -10.59 -2.66
N LEU A 20 -8.67 -9.80 -1.65
CA LEU A 20 -8.22 -8.41 -1.49
C LEU A 20 -7.47 -8.29 -0.17
N PHE A 21 -6.21 -7.90 -0.26
CA PHE A 21 -5.32 -7.66 0.88
C PHE A 21 -4.99 -6.18 1.03
N VAL A 22 -4.66 -5.76 2.25
CA VAL A 22 -4.10 -4.44 2.52
C VAL A 22 -2.63 -4.57 2.87
N GLY A 23 -1.78 -3.94 2.06
CA GLY A 23 -0.34 -3.91 2.26
C GLY A 23 0.19 -2.50 2.45
N THR A 24 1.11 -2.35 3.38
CA THR A 24 1.89 -1.13 3.63
C THR A 24 3.35 -1.51 3.85
N LEU A 25 4.24 -0.52 4.02
CA LEU A 25 5.64 -0.80 4.43
C LEU A 25 5.70 -1.66 5.69
N ILE A 26 4.79 -1.45 6.63
CA ILE A 26 4.82 -2.09 7.95
C ILE A 26 4.59 -3.61 7.88
N ASN A 27 3.93 -4.13 6.85
CA ASN A 27 3.60 -5.56 6.74
C ASN A 27 3.89 -6.15 5.35
N ALA A 28 4.69 -5.47 4.52
CA ALA A 28 4.91 -5.81 3.12
C ALA A 28 5.30 -7.28 2.91
N GLU A 29 6.28 -7.78 3.67
CA GLU A 29 6.75 -9.16 3.56
C GLU A 29 5.69 -10.19 3.97
N ALA A 30 4.93 -9.91 5.03
CA ALA A 30 3.87 -10.80 5.49
C ALA A 30 2.75 -10.93 4.45
N VAL A 31 2.35 -9.81 3.84
CA VAL A 31 1.35 -9.81 2.77
C VAL A 31 1.88 -10.53 1.54
N ALA A 32 3.12 -10.26 1.13
CA ALA A 32 3.75 -10.94 -0.01
C ALA A 32 3.85 -12.46 0.19
N ALA A 33 4.14 -12.92 1.41
CA ALA A 33 4.20 -14.34 1.73
C ALA A 33 2.83 -15.04 1.58
N VAL A 34 1.75 -14.40 2.03
CA VAL A 34 0.37 -14.92 1.84
C VAL A 34 0.01 -14.96 0.36
N VAL A 35 0.28 -13.87 -0.37
CA VAL A 35 0.00 -13.77 -1.80
C VAL A 35 0.79 -14.84 -2.59
N ALA A 36 2.06 -15.05 -2.28
CA ALA A 36 2.88 -16.09 -2.92
C ALA A 36 2.36 -17.50 -2.63
N ALA A 37 1.91 -17.78 -1.40
CA ALA A 37 1.31 -19.07 -1.06
C ALA A 37 0.04 -19.36 -1.87
N LEU A 38 -0.82 -18.33 -2.09
CA LEU A 38 -2.00 -18.45 -2.94
C LEU A 38 -1.61 -18.72 -4.40
N LEU A 39 -0.69 -17.94 -4.96
CA LEU A 39 -0.22 -18.12 -6.34
C LEU A 39 0.44 -19.49 -6.58
N ALA A 40 1.11 -20.05 -5.57
CA ALA A 40 1.75 -21.37 -5.68
C ALA A 40 0.74 -22.52 -5.86
N THR A 41 -0.52 -22.34 -5.42
CA THR A 41 -1.57 -23.36 -5.51
C THR A 41 -2.63 -23.04 -6.57
N ARG A 42 -2.61 -21.83 -7.14
CA ARG A 42 -3.64 -21.31 -8.03
C ARG A 42 -3.03 -20.61 -9.24
N SER A 43 -2.79 -21.39 -10.30
CA SER A 43 -2.22 -20.89 -11.55
C SER A 43 -3.17 -19.98 -12.35
N ASP A 44 -4.45 -19.92 -11.98
CA ASP A 44 -5.47 -19.04 -12.56
C ASP A 44 -5.45 -17.62 -12.00
N LEU A 45 -4.63 -17.35 -10.97
CA LEU A 45 -4.55 -16.05 -10.32
C LEU A 45 -3.38 -15.21 -10.84
N ALA A 46 -3.60 -13.90 -10.85
CA ALA A 46 -2.58 -12.88 -11.02
C ALA A 46 -2.72 -11.83 -9.91
N VAL A 47 -1.66 -11.05 -9.69
CA VAL A 47 -1.64 -10.01 -8.65
C VAL A 47 -1.60 -8.65 -9.29
N THR A 48 -2.47 -7.76 -8.83
CA THR A 48 -2.43 -6.34 -9.12
C THR A 48 -2.25 -5.59 -7.81
N ILE A 49 -1.28 -4.68 -7.77
CA ILE A 49 -1.05 -3.82 -6.61
C ILE A 49 -1.50 -2.41 -6.96
N ILE A 50 -2.39 -1.85 -6.15
CA ILE A 50 -2.96 -0.52 -6.36
C ILE A 50 -2.33 0.42 -5.34
N ALA A 51 -1.39 1.27 -5.79
CA ALA A 51 -0.98 2.44 -5.04
C ALA A 51 -2.14 3.45 -5.05
N CYS A 52 -2.76 3.69 -3.90
CA CYS A 52 -4.05 4.39 -3.81
C CYS A 52 -3.94 5.89 -4.10
N GLY A 53 -2.74 6.45 -3.96
CA GLY A 53 -2.47 7.86 -4.19
C GLY A 53 -2.98 8.73 -3.05
N GLU A 54 -2.73 10.03 -3.20
CA GLU A 54 -3.22 11.04 -2.26
C GLU A 54 -4.11 12.03 -3.00
N ARG A 55 -5.12 12.55 -2.31
CA ARG A 55 -5.99 13.59 -2.83
C ARG A 55 -5.62 14.91 -2.18
N TRP A 56 -5.29 15.91 -2.99
CA TRP A 56 -5.07 17.26 -2.49
C TRP A 56 -6.21 18.17 -2.91
N ASN A 57 -6.79 18.87 -1.94
CA ASN A 57 -7.56 20.07 -2.21
C ASN A 57 -6.60 21.28 -2.26
N VAL A 58 -6.00 21.54 -3.43
CA VAL A 58 -5.23 22.77 -3.66
C VAL A 58 -6.13 23.73 -4.45
N PRO A 59 -6.70 24.79 -3.83
CA PRO A 59 -7.65 25.66 -4.51
C PRO A 59 -7.07 26.36 -5.75
N SER A 60 -5.75 26.55 -5.80
CA SER A 60 -5.04 27.18 -6.91
C SER A 60 -4.75 26.23 -8.09
N ILE A 61 -4.74 24.92 -7.86
CA ILE A 61 -4.48 23.90 -8.90
C ILE A 61 -5.79 23.32 -9.40
N SER A 62 -6.73 23.06 -8.48
CA SER A 62 -8.04 22.52 -8.81
C SER A 62 -9.18 23.35 -8.19
N PRO A 63 -9.66 24.39 -8.91
CA PRO A 63 -10.83 25.17 -8.50
C PRO A 63 -12.13 24.34 -8.43
N LYS A 64 -12.11 23.09 -8.92
CA LYS A 64 -13.29 22.21 -9.08
C LYS A 64 -13.28 20.96 -8.18
N GLY A 65 -12.26 20.72 -7.36
CA GLY A 65 -12.28 19.57 -6.45
C GLY A 65 -10.90 19.07 -6.00
N GLU A 66 -10.86 17.85 -5.48
CA GLU A 66 -9.63 17.18 -5.08
C GLU A 66 -8.90 16.58 -6.28
N GLU A 67 -7.61 16.88 -6.44
CA GLU A 67 -6.75 16.27 -7.46
C GLU A 67 -5.95 15.09 -6.90
N MET A 68 -5.86 14.02 -7.69
CA MET A 68 -5.05 12.85 -7.35
C MET A 68 -3.58 13.12 -7.67
N ARG A 69 -2.72 12.99 -6.66
CA ARG A 69 -1.27 13.00 -6.83
C ARG A 69 -0.70 11.60 -6.66
N VAL A 70 0.47 11.39 -7.27
CA VAL A 70 1.33 10.27 -6.91
C VAL A 70 1.75 10.44 -5.45
N ALA A 71 1.41 9.46 -4.62
CA ALA A 71 1.88 9.31 -3.25
C ALA A 71 3.16 8.47 -3.27
N ILE A 72 4.29 9.06 -2.90
CA ILE A 72 5.57 8.33 -2.92
C ILE A 72 5.55 7.21 -1.86
N GLU A 73 4.87 7.46 -0.75
CA GLU A 73 4.62 6.52 0.34
C GLU A 73 3.89 5.26 -0.14
N ASP A 74 2.83 5.42 -0.95
CA ASP A 74 2.11 4.29 -1.55
C ASP A 74 2.95 3.58 -2.61
N TYR A 75 3.68 4.35 -3.44
CA TYR A 75 4.55 3.78 -4.47
C TYR A 75 5.69 2.95 -3.86
N LEU A 76 6.31 3.45 -2.79
CA LEU A 76 7.35 2.72 -2.05
C LEU A 76 6.76 1.54 -1.28
N GLY A 77 5.56 1.66 -0.72
CA GLY A 77 4.83 0.54 -0.10
C GLY A 77 4.53 -0.59 -1.09
N ALA A 78 4.05 -0.24 -2.29
CA ALA A 78 3.85 -1.17 -3.39
C ALA A 78 5.18 -1.83 -3.83
N GLY A 79 6.23 -1.03 -3.98
CA GLY A 79 7.57 -1.51 -4.32
C GLY A 79 8.16 -2.46 -3.27
N ALA A 80 7.90 -2.21 -1.98
CA ALA A 80 8.28 -3.10 -0.89
C ALA A 80 7.63 -4.47 -1.06
N LEU A 81 6.31 -4.50 -1.27
CA LEU A 81 5.53 -5.72 -1.45
C LEU A 81 5.99 -6.51 -2.68
N LEU A 82 6.22 -5.81 -3.80
CA LEU A 82 6.79 -6.39 -5.03
C LEU A 82 8.18 -7.00 -4.81
N SER A 83 9.02 -6.39 -3.97
CA SER A 83 10.38 -6.86 -3.71
C SER A 83 10.46 -8.25 -3.06
N TYR A 84 9.36 -8.67 -2.42
CA TYR A 84 9.21 -9.98 -1.77
C TYR A 84 8.47 -11.01 -2.65
N LEU A 85 7.94 -10.62 -3.81
CA LEU A 85 7.23 -11.53 -4.73
C LEU A 85 8.19 -12.11 -5.77
N PRO A 86 8.43 -13.45 -5.78
CA PRO A 86 9.39 -14.12 -6.67
C PRO A 86 8.78 -14.50 -8.03
N TYR A 87 7.86 -13.70 -8.56
CA TYR A 87 7.15 -13.99 -9.81
C TYR A 87 7.56 -13.01 -10.92
N ALA A 88 7.19 -13.34 -12.16
CA ALA A 88 7.34 -12.43 -13.29
C ALA A 88 6.58 -11.12 -13.02
N LYS A 89 7.21 -9.98 -13.36
CA LYS A 89 6.69 -8.63 -13.09
C LYS A 89 6.48 -7.89 -14.41
N SER A 90 5.43 -7.07 -14.46
CA SER A 90 5.28 -6.10 -15.56
C SER A 90 6.39 -5.04 -15.48
N PRO A 91 6.67 -4.30 -16.57
CA PRO A 91 7.64 -3.21 -16.54
C PRO A 91 7.38 -2.18 -15.42
N GLU A 92 6.12 -1.82 -15.17
CA GLU A 92 5.71 -0.89 -14.12
C GLU A 92 6.05 -1.43 -12.73
N ALA A 93 5.82 -2.73 -12.52
CA ALA A 93 6.17 -3.40 -11.27
C ALA A 93 7.70 -3.48 -11.08
N VAL A 94 8.48 -3.69 -12.13
CA VAL A 94 9.95 -3.66 -12.07
C VAL A 94 10.46 -2.27 -11.65
N VAL A 95 9.92 -1.20 -12.25
CA VAL A 95 10.30 0.18 -11.90
C VAL A 95 9.92 0.49 -10.44
N CYS A 96 8.73 0.07 -10.01
CA CYS A 96 8.24 0.29 -8.65
C CYS A 96 9.08 -0.46 -7.60
N GLU A 97 9.39 -1.74 -7.84
CA GLU A 97 10.30 -2.53 -7.01
C GLU A 97 11.71 -1.90 -6.94
N GLY A 98 12.23 -1.43 -8.08
CA GLY A 98 13.53 -0.75 -8.16
C GLY A 98 13.58 0.53 -7.33
N ALA A 99 12.52 1.35 -7.39
CA ALA A 99 12.40 2.56 -6.58
C ALA A 99 12.46 2.25 -5.08
N PHE A 100 11.73 1.23 -4.62
CA PHE A 100 11.80 0.78 -3.23
C PHE A 100 13.20 0.28 -2.86
N ARG A 101 13.80 -0.58 -3.69
CA ARG A 101 15.14 -1.13 -3.41
C ARG A 101 16.19 -0.03 -3.25
N GLN A 102 16.15 0.99 -4.09
CA GLN A 102 17.05 2.14 -4.02
C GLN A 102 16.78 3.01 -2.78
N ALA A 103 15.52 3.14 -2.38
CA ALA A 103 15.08 4.00 -1.28
C ALA A 103 15.12 3.33 0.10
N LYS A 104 15.30 2.00 0.17
CA LYS A 104 15.08 1.18 1.37
C LYS A 104 15.77 1.72 2.63
N ASP A 105 17.04 2.10 2.52
CA ASP A 105 17.83 2.58 3.66
C ASP A 105 17.52 4.03 4.05
N GLN A 106 16.70 4.72 3.26
CA GLN A 106 16.31 6.12 3.43
C GLN A 106 14.79 6.28 3.63
N LEU A 107 14.04 5.19 3.79
CA LEU A 107 12.56 5.22 3.87
C LEU A 107 12.07 6.21 4.93
N ALA A 108 12.64 6.17 6.13
CA ALA A 108 12.29 7.08 7.20
C ALA A 108 12.46 8.55 6.78
N ALA A 109 13.60 8.90 6.19
CA ALA A 109 13.87 10.28 5.75
C ALA A 109 12.97 10.71 4.58
N LEU A 110 12.76 9.82 3.60
CA LEU A 110 11.93 10.12 2.43
C LEU A 110 10.46 10.29 2.80
N LEU A 111 9.90 9.42 3.65
CA LEU A 111 8.52 9.55 4.11
C LEU A 111 8.35 10.72 5.08
N TRP A 112 9.38 11.06 5.85
CA TRP A 112 9.37 12.25 6.68
C TRP A 112 9.22 13.51 5.82
N GLU A 113 10.02 13.63 4.75
CA GLU A 113 10.05 14.82 3.88
C GLU A 113 9.06 14.80 2.71
N CYS A 114 8.28 13.72 2.52
CA CYS A 114 7.26 13.68 1.48
C CYS A 114 6.09 14.64 1.76
N GLY A 115 5.26 14.89 0.73
CA GLY A 115 4.10 15.78 0.84
C GLY A 115 3.18 15.41 2.00
N SER A 116 2.68 14.17 2.04
CA SER A 116 1.81 13.69 3.14
C SER A 116 2.53 13.66 4.48
N GLY A 117 3.82 13.29 4.51
CA GLY A 117 4.61 13.30 5.74
C GLY A 117 4.73 14.70 6.34
N ARG A 118 5.06 15.70 5.53
CA ARG A 118 5.12 17.11 5.95
C ARG A 118 3.75 17.63 6.40
N GLU A 119 2.68 17.28 5.69
CA GLU A 119 1.32 17.68 6.06
C GLU A 119 0.89 17.08 7.41
N LEU A 120 1.07 15.78 7.60
CA LEU A 120 0.73 15.10 8.85
C LEU A 120 1.53 15.66 10.03
N ARG A 121 2.83 15.94 9.85
CA ARG A 121 3.66 16.60 10.86
C ARG A 121 3.15 18.00 11.19
N ALA A 122 2.80 18.81 10.19
CA ALA A 122 2.23 20.14 10.43
C ALA A 122 0.89 20.10 11.21
N ARG A 123 0.20 18.95 11.18
CA ARG A 123 -1.05 18.69 11.90
C ARG A 123 -0.84 18.00 13.26
N GLY A 124 0.40 17.78 13.70
CA GLY A 124 0.73 17.14 14.99
C GLY A 124 0.66 15.61 15.01
N PHE A 125 0.77 14.97 13.83
CA PHE A 125 0.76 13.51 13.66
C PHE A 125 2.15 12.98 13.30
N GLU A 126 3.22 13.53 13.89
CA GLU A 126 4.60 13.12 13.60
C GLU A 126 4.85 11.64 13.93
N GLN A 127 4.23 11.14 15.01
CA GLN A 127 4.36 9.76 15.44
C GLN A 127 3.76 8.78 14.41
N ASP A 128 2.69 9.18 13.72
CA ASP A 128 2.07 8.37 12.68
C ASP A 128 3.00 8.23 11.48
N VAL A 129 3.70 9.30 11.09
CA VAL A 129 4.70 9.27 10.01
C VAL A 129 5.87 8.35 10.38
N VAL A 130 6.39 8.47 11.62
CA VAL A 130 7.45 7.58 12.12
C VAL A 130 6.97 6.13 12.08
N HIS A 131 5.76 5.85 12.55
CA HIS A 131 5.22 4.50 12.58
C HIS A 131 5.04 3.92 11.16
N ALA A 132 4.41 4.68 10.26
CA ALA A 132 4.15 4.29 8.87
C ALA A 132 5.43 4.01 8.07
N SER A 133 6.56 4.63 8.45
CA SER A 133 7.85 4.44 7.77
C SER A 133 8.58 3.15 8.13
N GLN A 134 8.10 2.39 9.12
CA GLN A 134 8.74 1.16 9.58
C GLN A 134 8.51 0.03 8.56
N LEU A 135 9.58 -0.65 8.18
CA LEU A 135 9.52 -1.80 7.27
C LEU A 135 9.30 -3.10 8.05
N ASN A 136 8.27 -3.87 7.68
CA ASN A 136 7.96 -5.22 8.20
C ASN A 136 7.90 -5.33 9.74
N ARG A 137 7.36 -4.32 10.43
CA ARG A 137 7.16 -4.37 11.88
C ARG A 137 6.03 -5.32 12.30
N TYR A 138 5.02 -5.56 11.45
CA TYR A 138 3.91 -6.48 11.77
C TYR A 138 3.83 -7.65 10.79
N GLN A 139 3.39 -8.80 11.32
CA GLN A 139 3.10 -10.00 10.54
C GLN A 139 1.61 -10.16 10.19
N THR A 140 0.76 -9.27 10.70
CA THR A 140 -0.68 -9.30 10.41
C THR A 140 -0.93 -8.93 8.96
N VAL A 141 -1.74 -9.74 8.28
CA VAL A 141 -2.17 -9.53 6.89
C VAL A 141 -3.66 -9.20 6.90
N PRO A 142 -4.06 -7.93 6.76
CA PRO A 142 -5.47 -7.58 6.62
C PRO A 142 -6.02 -7.99 5.26
N ALA A 143 -7.22 -8.56 5.25
CA ALA A 143 -7.94 -8.99 4.05
C ALA A 143 -9.41 -8.60 4.09
N MET A 144 -10.04 -8.39 2.94
CA MET A 144 -11.48 -8.16 2.82
C MET A 144 -12.25 -9.48 3.00
N ARG A 145 -13.25 -9.47 3.89
CA ARG A 145 -14.24 -10.54 4.07
C ARG A 145 -15.58 -9.92 4.42
N ASP A 146 -16.63 -10.33 3.70
CA ASP A 146 -18.01 -9.91 3.97
C ASP A 146 -18.18 -8.39 4.13
N GLY A 147 -17.43 -7.63 3.33
CA GLY A 147 -17.46 -6.16 3.34
C GLY A 147 -16.65 -5.48 4.46
N ALA A 148 -15.92 -6.24 5.28
CA ALA A 148 -15.05 -5.76 6.35
C ALA A 148 -13.59 -6.17 6.13
N ILE A 149 -12.64 -5.37 6.65
CA ILE A 149 -11.22 -5.76 6.67
C ILE A 149 -10.96 -6.48 7.99
N CYS A 150 -10.53 -7.73 7.92
CA CYS A 150 -10.17 -8.57 9.07
C CYS A 150 -8.77 -9.16 8.91
N ALA A 151 -8.19 -9.73 9.97
CA ALA A 151 -6.94 -10.47 9.84
C ALA A 151 -7.16 -11.74 8.99
N TRP A 152 -6.25 -12.00 8.06
CA TRP A 152 -6.21 -13.21 7.25
C TRP A 152 -5.77 -14.41 8.09
N SER A 153 -6.41 -15.56 7.87
CA SER A 153 -6.00 -16.85 8.38
C SER A 153 -5.90 -17.87 7.24
N ARG A 154 -5.05 -18.89 7.39
CA ARG A 154 -4.92 -19.96 6.39
C ARG A 154 -6.20 -20.79 6.19
N ALA A 155 -7.18 -20.68 7.08
CA ALA A 155 -8.47 -21.35 6.90
C ALA A 155 -9.36 -20.65 5.84
N ASP A 156 -8.94 -19.49 5.34
CA ASP A 156 -9.76 -18.61 4.50
C ASP A 156 -9.50 -18.78 2.99
N GLY A 157 -8.64 -19.74 2.61
CA GLY A 157 -8.25 -20.01 1.23
C GLY A 157 -7.06 -20.94 1.15
#